data_AF-A0A6B1I1W6-F1
#
_entry.id   AF-A0A6B1I1W6-F1
#
_cell.length_a   1.000
_cell.length_b   1.000
_cell.length_c   1.000
_cell.angle_alpha   90.00
_cell.angle_beta   90.00
_cell.angle_gamma   90.00
#
_symmetry.space_group_name_H-M   'P 1'
#
loop_
_entity.id
_entity.type
_entity.pdbx_description
1 polymer ?
#
loop_
_entity_poly.entity_id
_entity_poly.type
_entity_poly.pdbx_seq_one_letter_code
_entity_poly.pdbx_strand_id
1 'polypeptide(L)'
;MMHKLLAIDRRIIFALVFLSVAGPLLAGISLPITPTNEVKAAYDQFEKLDAGDIVLVSFSYGASTQPEMLPMSRAMLRHAFRRDLKVVAICLWPEAPGLAQQVLEEMTAEFDLEYGVDYAFMGYKPGNFSVILNMGQDFHSAFPQDQWGAETGDLDLTRGLRSLRDFDLVLDLAAGDSIEFWWIPYGQEKYGFTFVAGCTAVMAPDLYPFLDSGQLGGLLGGLAGAAEYETLIDRRGSASTGMSAQSMAHLVIVVFVLMGNIAYFAVRRTSSEQRS
;
A
#
# COMPACT_ATOMS: atom_id res chain seq x y z
N MET A 1 -39.76 -14.71 -27.49
CA MET A 1 -39.24 -13.67 -26.57
C MET A 1 -37.92 -14.11 -25.91
N MET A 2 -37.78 -15.36 -25.48
CA MET A 2 -36.54 -15.92 -24.90
C MET A 2 -35.31 -15.93 -25.83
N HIS A 3 -35.48 -16.25 -27.13
CA HIS A 3 -34.38 -16.24 -28.09
C HIS A 3 -33.81 -14.84 -28.38
N LYS A 4 -34.53 -13.75 -28.05
CA LYS A 4 -34.01 -12.38 -28.18
C LYS A 4 -33.09 -11.99 -27.04
N LEU A 5 -33.23 -12.59 -25.85
CA LEU A 5 -32.37 -12.32 -24.70
C LEU A 5 -30.98 -12.96 -24.87
N LEU A 6 -30.92 -14.14 -25.51
CA LEU A 6 -29.67 -14.84 -25.86
C LEU A 6 -28.96 -14.26 -27.09
N ALA A 7 -29.61 -13.36 -27.83
CA ALA A 7 -29.07 -12.68 -29.00
C ALA A 7 -28.64 -11.22 -28.70
N ILE A 8 -28.58 -10.83 -27.43
CA ILE A 8 -28.07 -9.50 -27.04
C ILE A 8 -26.59 -9.44 -27.42
N ASP A 9 -26.25 -8.48 -28.27
CA ASP A 9 -24.88 -8.22 -28.68
C ASP A 9 -24.04 -7.90 -27.43
N ARG A 10 -22.89 -8.58 -27.29
CA ARG A 10 -21.92 -8.35 -26.22
C ARG A 10 -21.56 -6.86 -26.05
N ARG A 11 -21.61 -6.08 -27.12
CA ARG A 11 -21.38 -4.62 -27.11
C ARG A 11 -22.39 -3.88 -26.23
N ILE A 12 -23.66 -4.29 -26.23
CA ILE A 12 -24.70 -3.69 -25.38
C ILE A 12 -24.45 -4.03 -23.91
N ILE A 13 -24.03 -5.27 -23.63
CA ILE A 13 -23.66 -5.69 -22.28
C ILE A 13 -22.45 -4.87 -21.79
N PHE A 14 -21.39 -4.74 -22.60
CA PHE A 14 -20.24 -3.91 -22.24
C PHE A 14 -20.59 -2.43 -22.07
N ALA A 15 -21.47 -1.88 -22.91
CA ALA A 15 -21.94 -0.50 -22.75
C ALA A 15 -22.74 -0.32 -21.44
N LEU A 16 -23.61 -1.27 -21.09
CA LEU A 16 -24.34 -1.24 -19.82
C LEU A 16 -23.42 -1.38 -18.61
N VAL A 17 -22.44 -2.30 -18.64
CA VAL A 17 -21.39 -2.40 -17.60
C VAL A 17 -20.65 -1.07 -17.47
N PHE A 18 -20.17 -0.54 -18.59
CA PHE A 18 -19.43 0.72 -18.62
C PHE A 18 -20.24 1.87 -18.02
N LEU A 19 -21.49 2.05 -18.44
CA LEU A 19 -22.36 3.11 -17.91
C LEU A 19 -22.71 2.90 -16.43
N SER A 20 -22.85 1.65 -15.99
CA SER A 20 -23.17 1.32 -14.60
C SER A 20 -21.99 1.55 -13.65
N VAL A 21 -20.75 1.47 -14.15
CA VAL A 21 -19.53 1.80 -13.36
C VAL A 21 -19.19 3.29 -13.51
N ALA A 22 -19.20 3.82 -14.73
CA ALA A 22 -18.84 5.21 -15.02
C ALA A 22 -19.84 6.20 -14.43
N GLY A 23 -21.15 5.91 -14.46
CA GLY A 23 -22.19 6.80 -13.95
C GLY A 23 -22.00 7.16 -12.48
N PRO A 24 -21.93 6.19 -11.56
CA PRO A 24 -21.72 6.46 -10.13
C PRO A 24 -20.36 7.09 -9.82
N LEU A 25 -19.30 6.73 -10.57
CA LEU A 25 -17.99 7.35 -10.45
C LEU A 25 -18.02 8.83 -10.84
N LEU A 26 -18.64 9.17 -11.96
CA LEU A 26 -18.81 10.57 -12.41
C LEU A 26 -19.74 11.37 -11.49
N ALA A 27 -20.68 10.70 -10.83
CA ALA A 27 -21.57 11.29 -9.83
C ALA A 27 -20.90 11.46 -8.45
N GLY A 28 -19.66 11.01 -8.25
CA GLY A 28 -18.93 11.12 -6.98
C GLY A 28 -19.52 10.28 -5.85
N ILE A 29 -20.27 9.22 -6.16
CA ILE A 29 -20.86 8.34 -5.15
C ILE A 29 -19.74 7.48 -4.55
N SER A 30 -19.29 7.85 -3.35
CA SER A 30 -18.32 7.07 -2.58
C SER A 30 -19.02 6.23 -1.52
N LEU A 31 -18.65 4.95 -1.41
CA LEU A 31 -19.07 4.11 -0.30
C LEU A 31 -18.24 4.42 0.95
N PRO A 32 -18.81 4.32 2.16
CA PRO A 32 -18.04 4.48 3.39
C PRO A 32 -16.99 3.36 3.48
N ILE A 33 -15.76 3.73 3.80
CA ILE A 33 -14.64 2.82 4.03
C ILE A 33 -14.43 2.76 5.53
N THR A 34 -14.56 1.57 6.11
CA THR A 34 -14.36 1.36 7.56
C THR A 34 -13.00 0.72 7.77
N PRO A 35 -12.04 1.39 8.43
CA PRO A 35 -10.71 0.84 8.63
C PRO A 35 -10.72 -0.39 9.55
N THR A 36 -10.00 -1.42 9.15
CA THR A 36 -9.79 -2.65 9.91
C THR A 36 -8.82 -2.45 11.08
N ASN A 37 -8.68 -3.47 11.93
CA ASN A 37 -7.87 -3.36 13.14
C ASN A 37 -6.37 -3.33 12.81
N GLU A 38 -5.94 -4.08 11.80
CA GLU A 38 -4.55 -4.15 11.35
C GLU A 38 -4.07 -2.84 10.71
N VAL A 39 -4.95 -2.14 9.98
CA VAL A 39 -4.66 -0.82 9.41
C VAL A 39 -4.66 0.25 10.50
N LYS A 40 -5.59 0.18 11.47
CA LYS A 40 -5.57 1.06 12.66
C LYS A 40 -4.32 0.84 13.50
N ALA A 41 -3.89 -0.41 13.70
CA ALA A 41 -2.66 -0.70 14.42
C ALA A 41 -1.45 -0.05 13.74
N ALA A 42 -1.37 -0.10 12.40
CA ALA A 42 -0.34 0.61 11.64
C ALA A 42 -0.41 2.12 11.84
N TYR A 43 -1.61 2.71 11.75
CA TYR A 43 -1.83 4.13 12.02
C TYR A 43 -1.39 4.52 13.42
N ASP A 44 -1.77 3.73 14.42
CA ASP A 44 -1.44 3.96 15.83
C ASP A 44 0.07 3.88 16.10
N GLN A 45 0.86 3.12 15.32
CA GLN A 45 2.32 3.16 15.46
C GLN A 45 2.91 4.50 15.05
N PHE A 46 2.43 5.09 13.95
CA PHE A 46 2.82 6.45 13.57
C PHE A 46 2.34 7.46 14.61
N GLU A 47 1.16 7.23 15.20
CA GLU A 47 0.60 8.14 16.19
C GLU A 47 1.36 8.21 17.53
N LYS A 48 2.16 7.19 17.83
CA LYS A 48 2.96 7.12 19.05
C LYS A 48 4.30 7.86 18.96
N LEU A 49 4.74 8.20 17.75
CA LEU A 49 6.03 8.84 17.50
C LEU A 49 5.96 10.34 17.80
N ASP A 50 7.02 10.89 18.35
CA ASP A 50 7.17 12.32 18.60
C ASP A 50 7.72 13.04 17.35
N ALA A 51 7.47 14.35 17.25
CA ALA A 51 8.00 15.16 16.15
C ALA A 51 9.54 15.09 16.14
N GLY A 52 10.12 14.82 14.97
CA GLY A 52 11.56 14.59 14.80
C GLY A 52 12.01 13.13 14.88
N ASP A 53 11.16 12.20 15.33
CA ASP A 53 11.46 10.77 15.28
C ASP A 53 11.68 10.30 13.83
N ILE A 54 12.50 9.26 13.68
CA ILE A 54 13.05 8.86 12.38
C ILE A 54 12.41 7.56 11.90
N VAL A 55 11.73 7.65 10.76
CA VAL A 55 11.09 6.53 10.07
C VAL A 55 11.94 6.06 8.92
N LEU A 56 12.33 4.79 8.93
CA LEU A 56 12.93 4.12 7.77
C LEU A 56 11.83 3.59 6.85
N VAL A 57 11.82 4.03 5.59
CA VAL A 57 10.85 3.58 4.59
C VAL A 57 11.57 2.80 3.48
N SER A 58 11.27 1.51 3.40
CA SER A 58 11.80 0.60 2.40
C SER A 58 10.81 0.41 1.26
N PHE A 59 11.26 0.69 0.04
CA PHE A 59 10.52 0.45 -1.19
C PHE A 59 11.00 -0.85 -1.84
N SER A 60 10.15 -1.87 -1.77
CA SER A 60 10.41 -3.25 -2.21
C SER A 60 9.36 -3.69 -3.25
N TYR A 61 9.04 -2.81 -4.20
CA TYR A 61 8.05 -3.06 -5.25
C TYR A 61 8.44 -2.44 -6.60
N GLY A 62 7.83 -2.93 -7.68
CA GLY A 62 8.03 -2.45 -9.04
C GLY A 62 6.74 -1.96 -9.70
N ALA A 63 6.84 -1.57 -10.97
CA ALA A 63 5.73 -0.98 -11.73
C ALA A 63 4.48 -1.88 -11.85
N SER A 64 4.65 -3.21 -11.80
CA SER A 64 3.54 -4.17 -11.91
C SER A 64 2.56 -4.11 -10.74
N THR A 65 3.01 -3.68 -9.56
CA THR A 65 2.21 -3.59 -8.33
C THR A 65 1.98 -2.14 -7.88
N GLN A 66 2.49 -1.18 -8.66
CA GLN A 66 2.30 0.26 -8.46
C GLN A 66 0.84 0.69 -8.20
N PRO A 67 -0.20 0.11 -8.86
CA PRO A 67 -1.58 0.51 -8.59
C PRO A 67 -2.02 0.33 -7.13
N GLU A 68 -1.45 -0.64 -6.41
CA GLU A 68 -1.71 -0.88 -4.98
C GLU A 68 -0.69 -0.14 -4.09
N MET A 69 0.58 -0.19 -4.46
CA MET A 69 1.68 0.27 -3.61
C MET A 69 1.85 1.79 -3.60
N LEU A 70 1.61 2.46 -4.73
CA LEU A 70 1.81 3.91 -4.84
C LEU A 70 0.81 4.73 -4.02
N PRO A 71 -0.51 4.43 -4.03
CA PRO A 71 -1.44 5.09 -3.11
C PRO A 71 -1.10 4.85 -1.64
N MET A 72 -0.63 3.64 -1.32
CA MET A 72 -0.24 3.26 0.03
C MET A 72 0.97 4.06 0.51
N SER A 73 2.04 4.13 -0.29
CA SER A 73 3.25 4.87 0.04
C SER A 73 2.98 6.36 0.23
N ARG A 74 2.15 6.96 -0.64
CA ARG A 74 1.68 8.35 -0.48
C ARG A 74 0.92 8.56 0.82
N ALA A 75 -0.02 7.68 1.17
CA ALA A 75 -0.84 7.85 2.37
C ALA A 75 0.02 7.78 3.65
N MET A 76 0.94 6.82 3.71
CA MET A 76 1.82 6.62 4.87
C MET A 76 2.88 7.72 4.98
N LEU A 77 3.52 8.12 3.87
CA LEU A 77 4.48 9.23 3.90
C LEU A 77 3.81 10.57 4.21
N ARG A 78 2.63 10.84 3.66
CA ARG A 78 1.84 12.03 4.02
C ARG A 78 1.54 12.07 5.52
N HIS A 79 1.23 10.92 6.12
CA HIS A 79 1.02 10.83 7.55
C HIS A 79 2.29 11.16 8.33
N ALA A 80 3.42 10.58 7.93
CA ALA A 80 4.72 10.83 8.55
C ALA A 80 5.09 12.32 8.53
N PHE A 81 5.04 12.96 7.36
CA PHE A 81 5.42 14.35 7.21
C PHE A 81 4.44 15.33 7.86
N ARG A 82 3.14 15.02 7.91
CA ARG A 82 2.16 15.83 8.67
C ARG A 82 2.46 15.85 10.17
N ARG A 83 3.13 14.82 10.68
CA ARG A 83 3.54 14.69 12.08
C ARG A 83 4.96 15.21 12.35
N ASP A 84 5.56 15.90 11.39
CA ASP A 84 6.95 16.37 11.46
C ASP A 84 7.96 15.23 11.72
N LEU A 85 7.64 14.02 11.26
CA LEU A 85 8.56 12.87 11.32
C LEU A 85 9.60 12.97 10.22
N LYS A 86 10.80 12.48 10.52
CA LYS A 86 11.91 12.43 9.57
C LYS A 86 11.89 11.12 8.80
N VAL A 87 12.18 11.17 7.50
CA VAL A 87 12.10 9.97 6.65
C VAL A 87 13.43 9.64 6.01
N VAL A 88 13.93 8.44 6.26
CA VAL A 88 15.04 7.85 5.49
C VAL A 88 14.46 6.81 4.55
N ALA A 89 14.56 7.03 3.25
CA ALA A 89 14.03 6.11 2.24
C ALA A 89 15.15 5.24 1.64
N ILE A 90 14.87 3.95 1.46
CA ILE A 90 15.76 3.00 0.78
C ILE A 90 14.97 2.18 -0.25
N CYS A 91 15.68 1.56 -1.18
CA CYS A 91 15.10 0.62 -2.14
C CYS A 91 15.80 -0.73 -2.04
N LEU A 92 15.00 -1.80 -1.96
CA LEU A 92 15.51 -3.17 -1.99
C LEU A 92 15.25 -3.87 -3.34
N TRP A 93 14.49 -3.23 -4.23
CA TRP A 93 14.27 -3.68 -5.61
C TRP A 93 14.92 -2.70 -6.61
N PRO A 94 15.47 -3.19 -7.73
CA PRO A 94 16.11 -2.34 -8.73
C PRO A 94 15.11 -1.44 -9.47
N GLU A 95 13.82 -1.80 -9.57
CA GLU A 95 12.80 -0.96 -10.21
C GLU A 95 12.22 0.13 -9.28
N ALA A 96 12.45 0.01 -7.97
CA ALA A 96 11.84 0.89 -6.97
C ALA A 96 12.35 2.35 -6.98
N PRO A 97 13.61 2.68 -7.30
CA PRO A 97 14.12 4.04 -7.11
C PRO A 97 13.34 5.14 -7.82
N GLY A 98 12.93 4.91 -9.08
CA GLY A 98 12.12 5.89 -9.81
C GLY A 98 10.73 6.10 -9.19
N LEU A 99 10.14 5.05 -8.64
CA LEU A 99 8.83 5.10 -7.97
C LEU A 99 8.94 5.78 -6.60
N ALA A 100 9.99 5.47 -5.84
CA ALA A 100 10.27 6.10 -4.55
C ALA A 100 10.54 7.61 -4.72
N GLN A 101 11.42 7.96 -5.67
CA GLN A 101 11.73 9.36 -5.99
C GLN A 101 10.46 10.13 -6.37
N GLN A 102 9.61 9.56 -7.22
CA GLN A 102 8.34 10.20 -7.60
C GLN A 102 7.49 10.56 -6.37
N VAL A 103 7.33 9.62 -5.43
CA VAL A 103 6.50 9.87 -4.24
C VAL A 103 7.15 10.89 -3.31
N LEU A 104 8.47 10.80 -3.11
CA LEU A 104 9.19 11.76 -2.27
C LEU A 104 9.09 13.18 -2.83
N GLU A 105 9.27 13.37 -4.14
CA GLU A 105 9.10 14.67 -4.81
C GLU A 105 7.66 15.21 -4.71
N GLU A 106 6.66 14.34 -4.79
CA GLU A 106 5.27 14.73 -4.55
C GLU A 106 5.04 15.20 -3.11
N MET A 107 5.66 14.54 -2.12
CA MET A 107 5.53 14.91 -0.71
C MET A 107 6.31 16.18 -0.36
N THR A 108 7.51 16.38 -0.92
CA THR A 108 8.30 17.60 -0.68
C THR A 108 7.59 18.83 -1.23
N ALA A 109 6.91 18.70 -2.37
CA ALA A 109 6.06 19.76 -2.91
C ALA A 109 4.80 20.04 -2.06
N GLU A 110 4.29 19.05 -1.30
CA GLU A 110 3.13 19.20 -0.43
C GLU A 110 3.48 19.84 0.93
N PHE A 111 4.67 19.55 1.48
CA PHE A 111 5.06 19.90 2.85
C PHE A 111 6.29 20.84 2.99
N ASP A 112 6.90 21.30 1.89
CA ASP A 112 8.08 22.19 1.89
C ASP A 112 9.27 21.61 2.69
N LEU A 113 9.58 20.34 2.42
CA LEU A 113 10.58 19.55 3.15
C LEU A 113 12.01 19.82 2.64
N GLU A 114 12.97 19.94 3.55
CA GLU A 114 14.38 20.13 3.25
C GLU A 114 15.13 18.79 3.13
N TYR A 115 15.83 18.60 2.00
CA TYR A 115 16.64 17.41 1.76
C TYR A 115 17.84 17.33 2.71
N GLY A 116 18.09 16.16 3.29
CA GLY A 116 19.16 15.92 4.24
C GLY A 116 18.85 16.38 5.67
N VAL A 117 17.70 17.05 5.89
CA VAL A 117 17.23 17.50 7.21
C VAL A 117 15.89 16.87 7.57
N ASP A 118 14.91 16.90 6.66
CA ASP A 118 13.57 16.32 6.86
C ASP A 118 13.46 14.92 6.25
N TYR A 119 14.13 14.71 5.12
CA TYR A 119 14.16 13.43 4.45
C TYR A 119 15.50 13.18 3.76
N ALA A 120 15.88 11.90 3.65
CA ALA A 120 17.05 11.46 2.90
C ALA A 120 16.71 10.22 2.07
N PHE A 121 17.25 10.09 0.86
CA PHE A 121 16.96 8.96 -0.01
C PHE A 121 18.25 8.25 -0.42
N MET A 122 18.46 7.06 0.15
CA MET A 122 19.69 6.31 -0.01
C MET A 122 19.76 5.51 -1.31
N GLY A 123 18.63 5.40 -2.03
CA GLY A 123 18.58 4.69 -3.29
C GLY A 123 18.51 3.17 -3.17
N TYR A 124 18.85 2.49 -4.26
CA TYR A 124 18.85 1.02 -4.34
C TYR A 124 20.18 0.42 -3.89
N LYS A 125 20.10 -0.60 -3.02
CA LYS A 125 21.23 -1.44 -2.67
C LYS A 125 20.97 -2.90 -3.06
N PRO A 126 21.85 -3.52 -3.88
CA PRO A 126 21.76 -4.95 -4.14
C PRO A 126 22.18 -5.76 -2.91
N GLY A 127 21.52 -6.90 -2.67
CA GLY A 127 21.90 -7.84 -1.62
C GLY A 127 20.76 -8.40 -0.77
N ASN A 128 19.52 -7.98 -0.99
CA ASN A 128 18.32 -8.48 -0.31
C ASN A 128 18.50 -8.42 1.23
N PHE A 129 18.34 -9.53 1.95
CA PHE A 129 18.55 -9.61 3.40
C PHE A 129 19.96 -9.19 3.86
N SER A 130 20.99 -9.26 2.99
CA SER A 130 22.34 -8.81 3.34
C SER A 130 22.39 -7.30 3.59
N VAL A 131 21.54 -6.52 2.92
CA VAL A 131 21.43 -5.07 3.15
C VAL A 131 20.96 -4.81 4.58
N ILE A 132 19.91 -5.53 5.01
CA ILE A 132 19.34 -5.41 6.36
C ILE A 132 20.36 -5.83 7.43
N LEU A 133 21.08 -6.93 7.20
CA LEU A 133 22.18 -7.36 8.08
C LEU A 133 23.25 -6.29 8.24
N ASN A 134 23.67 -5.67 7.12
CA ASN A 134 24.68 -4.62 7.13
C ASN A 134 24.15 -3.35 7.83
N MET A 135 22.92 -2.92 7.53
CA MET A 135 22.29 -1.77 8.19
C MET A 135 22.18 -1.97 9.70
N GLY A 136 21.92 -3.21 10.12
CA GLY A 136 21.89 -3.56 11.53
C GLY A 136 23.26 -3.51 12.21
N GLN A 137 24.36 -3.64 11.46
CA GLN A 137 25.72 -3.53 12.01
C GLN A 137 26.22 -2.08 11.98
N ASP A 138 26.15 -1.47 10.80
CA ASP A 138 26.51 -0.06 10.58
C ASP A 138 25.77 0.50 9.36
N PHE A 139 24.91 1.49 9.59
CA PHE A 139 24.08 2.10 8.56
C PHE A 139 24.92 2.79 7.46
N HIS A 140 25.99 3.49 7.85
CA HIS A 140 26.89 4.19 6.91
C HIS A 140 27.69 3.20 6.07
N SER A 141 28.05 2.02 6.59
CA SER A 141 28.70 0.97 5.81
C SER A 141 27.73 0.32 4.81
N ALA A 142 26.46 0.17 5.19
CA ALA A 142 25.42 -0.33 4.29
C ALA A 142 25.14 0.67 3.15
N PHE A 143 25.01 1.95 3.49
CA PHE A 143 24.79 3.07 2.58
C PHE A 143 25.84 4.15 2.82
N PRO A 144 27.02 4.06 2.19
CA PRO A 144 28.07 5.10 2.34
C PRO A 144 27.65 6.44 1.74
N GLN A 145 26.93 6.36 0.62
CA GLN A 145 26.42 7.50 -0.10
C GLN A 145 24.93 7.33 -0.36
N ASP A 146 24.25 8.46 -0.50
CA ASP A 146 22.87 8.53 -0.92
C ASP A 146 22.70 8.31 -2.44
N GLN A 147 21.45 8.40 -2.93
CA GLN A 147 21.13 8.24 -4.35
C GLN A 147 21.80 9.30 -5.26
N TRP A 148 22.20 10.45 -4.71
CA TRP A 148 22.81 11.56 -5.44
C TRP A 148 24.33 11.63 -5.27
N GLY A 149 24.92 10.71 -4.51
CA GLY A 149 26.36 10.63 -4.24
C GLY A 149 26.83 11.49 -3.07
N ALA A 150 25.94 12.08 -2.27
CA ALA A 150 26.34 12.73 -1.03
C ALA A 150 26.67 11.66 0.03
N GLU A 151 27.70 11.91 0.83
CA GLU A 151 28.08 11.00 1.91
C GLU A 151 26.97 11.00 2.97
N THR A 152 26.51 9.80 3.35
CA THR A 152 25.49 9.62 4.40
C THR A 152 25.94 10.20 5.75
N GLY A 153 27.27 10.33 5.96
CA GLY A 153 27.86 10.99 7.12
C GLY A 153 27.71 12.52 7.16
N ASP A 154 27.43 13.14 6.02
CA ASP A 154 27.41 14.60 5.87
C ASP A 154 25.99 15.19 5.93
N LEU A 155 24.96 14.37 5.72
CA LEU A 155 23.56 14.81 5.86
C LEU A 155 23.17 14.91 7.35
N ASP A 156 22.54 16.00 7.76
CA ASP A 156 22.19 16.24 9.16
C ASP A 156 21.25 15.17 9.73
N LEU A 157 20.32 14.67 8.91
CA LEU A 157 19.40 13.59 9.28
C LEU A 157 20.13 12.26 9.54
N THR A 158 21.09 11.89 8.70
CA THR A 158 21.69 10.53 8.74
C THR A 158 23.02 10.47 9.46
N ARG A 159 23.68 11.60 9.77
CA ARG A 159 25.02 11.64 10.40
C ARG A 159 25.10 10.88 11.73
N GLY A 160 23.99 10.81 12.46
CA GLY A 160 23.88 10.19 13.78
C GLY A 160 23.48 8.72 13.75
N LEU A 161 22.98 8.21 12.62
CA LEU A 161 22.39 6.88 12.52
C LEU A 161 23.47 5.81 12.42
N ARG A 162 23.59 4.93 13.42
CA ARG A 162 24.60 3.86 13.42
C ARG A 162 24.00 2.52 13.04
N SER A 163 22.78 2.21 13.45
CA SER A 163 22.20 0.89 13.19
C SER A 163 20.70 0.96 13.04
N LEU A 164 20.08 -0.18 12.71
CA LEU A 164 18.62 -0.34 12.72
C LEU A 164 17.95 -0.01 14.06
N ARG A 165 18.70 0.13 15.16
CA ARG A 165 18.16 0.54 16.48
C ARG A 165 17.92 2.03 16.62
N ASP A 166 18.49 2.84 15.72
CA ASP A 166 18.37 4.29 15.76
C ASP A 166 17.15 4.79 14.96
N PHE A 167 16.33 3.88 14.43
CA PHE A 167 15.06 4.17 13.79
C PHE A 167 13.91 3.82 14.73
N ASP A 168 12.99 4.76 14.91
CA ASP A 168 11.85 4.60 15.81
C ASP A 168 10.74 3.72 15.18
N LEU A 169 10.66 3.75 13.85
CA LEU A 169 9.77 2.91 13.07
C LEU A 169 10.42 2.51 11.74
N VAL A 170 10.24 1.24 11.37
CA VAL A 170 10.57 0.73 10.04
C VAL A 170 9.27 0.40 9.32
N LEU A 171 9.15 0.88 8.10
CA LEU A 171 8.07 0.59 7.17
C LEU A 171 8.65 -0.11 5.94
N ASP A 172 8.16 -1.30 5.61
CA ASP A 172 8.43 -1.92 4.31
C ASP A 172 7.17 -1.96 3.45
N LEU A 173 7.30 -1.41 2.24
CA LEU A 173 6.29 -1.42 1.19
C LEU A 173 6.69 -2.49 0.17
N ALA A 174 6.09 -3.67 0.26
CA ALA A 174 6.57 -4.86 -0.43
C ALA A 174 5.58 -5.48 -1.40
N ALA A 175 6.12 -5.97 -2.52
CA ALA A 175 5.41 -6.81 -3.49
C ALA A 175 6.03 -8.20 -3.66
N GLY A 176 6.82 -8.65 -2.68
CA GLY A 176 7.51 -9.93 -2.67
C GLY A 176 7.89 -10.35 -1.25
N ASP A 177 9.02 -11.01 -1.09
CA ASP A 177 9.39 -11.75 0.13
C ASP A 177 10.12 -10.93 1.20
N SER A 178 10.25 -9.61 1.01
CA SER A 178 11.10 -8.76 1.86
C SER A 178 10.62 -8.65 3.31
N ILE A 179 9.31 -8.70 3.56
CA ILE A 179 8.76 -8.56 4.91
C ILE A 179 9.11 -9.80 5.73
N GLU A 180 8.61 -10.96 5.31
CA GLU A 180 8.64 -12.20 6.09
C GLU A 180 9.97 -12.94 6.03
N PHE A 181 10.73 -12.81 4.94
CA PHE A 181 12.01 -13.51 4.79
C PHE A 181 13.23 -12.63 5.05
N TRP A 182 13.13 -11.31 4.98
CA TRP A 182 14.30 -10.42 5.13
C TRP A 182 14.19 -9.55 6.38
N TRP A 183 13.16 -8.70 6.46
CA TRP A 183 12.99 -7.74 7.55
C TRP A 183 12.71 -8.39 8.89
N ILE A 184 11.79 -9.35 8.95
CA ILE A 184 11.46 -10.02 10.21
C ILE A 184 12.67 -10.79 10.78
N PRO A 185 13.24 -11.80 10.09
CA PRO A 185 14.27 -12.64 10.68
C PRO A 185 15.63 -11.96 10.88
N TYR A 186 16.00 -11.02 10.00
CA TYR A 186 17.34 -10.40 10.03
C TYR A 186 17.35 -8.96 10.56
N GLY A 187 16.18 -8.31 10.63
CA GLY A 187 15.98 -6.97 11.15
C GLY A 187 15.24 -6.98 12.48
N GLN A 188 13.92 -7.12 12.42
CA GLN A 188 13.01 -6.91 13.55
C GLN A 188 13.33 -7.84 14.74
N GLU A 189 13.50 -9.14 14.51
CA GLU A 189 13.85 -10.11 15.56
C GLU A 189 15.20 -9.82 16.24
N LYS A 190 16.13 -9.20 15.50
CA LYS A 190 17.50 -8.95 15.96
C LYS A 190 17.66 -7.59 16.65
N TYR A 191 16.89 -6.60 16.21
CA TYR A 191 17.05 -5.20 16.64
C TYR A 191 15.85 -4.65 17.42
N GLY A 192 14.68 -5.27 17.33
CA GLY A 192 13.51 -4.95 18.16
C GLY A 192 12.82 -3.64 17.83
N PHE A 193 13.05 -3.06 16.65
CA PHE A 193 12.36 -1.85 16.20
C PHE A 193 10.87 -2.11 15.94
N THR A 194 10.06 -1.06 16.01
CA THR A 194 8.65 -1.12 15.60
C THR A 194 8.58 -1.32 14.09
N PHE A 195 7.94 -2.40 13.64
CA PHE A 195 7.87 -2.73 12.21
C PHE A 195 6.44 -2.70 11.70
N VAL A 196 6.18 -1.93 10.65
CA VAL A 196 4.89 -1.86 9.96
C VAL A 196 5.08 -2.29 8.52
N ALA A 197 4.10 -3.01 7.98
CA ALA A 197 4.13 -3.50 6.62
C ALA A 197 3.01 -2.92 5.76
N GLY A 198 3.34 -2.58 4.53
CA GLY A 198 2.39 -2.39 3.45
C GLY A 198 2.69 -3.40 2.35
N CYS A 199 1.70 -4.16 1.89
CA CYS A 199 1.91 -5.23 0.92
C CYS A 199 0.81 -5.30 -0.12
N THR A 200 1.02 -6.10 -1.18
CA THR A 200 -0.06 -6.40 -2.13
C THR A 200 -1.18 -7.22 -1.49
N ALA A 201 -2.39 -7.14 -2.04
CA ALA A 201 -3.54 -7.86 -1.50
C ALA A 201 -3.35 -9.38 -1.41
N VAL A 202 -2.55 -9.96 -2.32
CA VAL A 202 -2.27 -11.40 -2.36
C VAL A 202 -1.29 -11.86 -1.27
N MET A 203 -0.46 -10.95 -0.75
CA MET A 203 0.52 -11.26 0.29
C MET A 203 -0.05 -11.10 1.71
N ALA A 204 -1.03 -10.21 1.89
CA ALA A 204 -1.57 -9.89 3.22
C ALA A 204 -1.97 -11.13 4.06
N PRO A 205 -2.59 -12.19 3.49
CA PRO A 205 -2.93 -13.40 4.25
C PRO A 205 -1.73 -14.10 4.90
N ASP A 206 -0.59 -14.11 4.22
CA ASP A 206 0.63 -14.78 4.68
C ASP A 206 1.33 -14.01 5.82
N LEU A 207 0.95 -12.73 6.01
CA LEU A 207 1.55 -11.85 7.01
C LEU A 207 0.78 -11.80 8.33
N TYR A 208 -0.46 -12.29 8.39
CA TYR A 208 -1.25 -12.32 9.64
C TYR A 208 -0.58 -13.05 10.80
N PRO A 209 0.12 -14.19 10.62
CA PRO A 209 0.82 -14.85 11.72
C PRO A 209 1.85 -13.94 12.41
N PHE A 210 2.51 -13.06 11.65
CA PHE A 210 3.49 -12.10 12.17
C PHE A 210 2.83 -10.89 12.84
N LEU A 211 1.62 -10.52 12.41
CA LEU A 211 0.80 -9.53 13.10
C LEU A 211 0.31 -10.07 14.45
N ASP A 212 -0.19 -11.31 14.47
CA ASP A 212 -0.70 -11.97 15.68
C ASP A 212 0.41 -12.24 16.71
N SER A 213 1.64 -12.52 16.25
CA SER A 213 2.81 -12.70 17.13
C SER A 213 3.38 -11.38 17.67
N GLY A 214 2.98 -10.24 17.12
CA GLY A 214 3.50 -8.91 17.45
C GLY A 214 4.83 -8.56 16.76
N GLN A 215 5.30 -9.38 15.82
CA GLN A 215 6.47 -9.05 14.99
C GLN A 215 6.16 -7.94 13.97
N LEU A 216 4.89 -7.80 13.59
CA LEU A 216 4.35 -6.64 12.89
C LEU A 216 3.46 -5.82 13.83
N GLY A 217 3.70 -4.52 13.91
CA GLY A 217 2.90 -3.55 14.64
C GLY A 217 1.67 -3.05 13.88
N GLY A 218 1.52 -3.44 12.61
CA GLY A 218 0.40 -3.10 11.74
C GLY A 218 0.63 -3.55 10.29
N LEU A 219 -0.46 -3.70 9.54
CA LEU A 219 -0.42 -4.23 8.16
C LEU A 219 -1.45 -3.52 7.27
N LEU A 220 -1.00 -3.06 6.10
CA LEU A 220 -1.87 -2.58 5.03
C LEU A 220 -1.83 -3.58 3.85
N GLY A 221 -3.00 -4.13 3.51
CA GLY A 221 -3.15 -5.09 2.41
C GLY A 221 -3.77 -4.46 1.16
N GLY A 222 -2.96 -4.33 0.12
CA GLY A 222 -3.34 -3.86 -1.21
C GLY A 222 -4.02 -2.50 -1.25
N LEU A 223 -4.79 -2.27 -2.31
CA LEU A 223 -5.52 -1.01 -2.49
C LEU A 223 -6.56 -0.73 -1.38
N ALA A 224 -7.14 -1.79 -0.80
CA ALA A 224 -8.11 -1.67 0.29
C ALA A 224 -7.46 -1.10 1.55
N GLY A 225 -6.34 -1.67 1.99
CA GLY A 225 -5.60 -1.16 3.15
C GLY A 225 -5.11 0.28 2.94
N ALA A 226 -4.69 0.63 1.72
CA ALA A 226 -4.34 2.02 1.39
C ALA A 226 -5.53 2.98 1.52
N ALA A 227 -6.72 2.58 1.07
CA ALA A 227 -7.92 3.41 1.14
C ALA A 227 -8.46 3.57 2.57
N GLU A 228 -8.35 2.52 3.37
CA GLU A 228 -8.65 2.57 4.80
C GLU A 228 -7.69 3.52 5.52
N TYR A 229 -6.40 3.48 5.21
CA TYR A 229 -5.42 4.39 5.78
C TYR A 229 -5.65 5.85 5.34
N GLU A 230 -5.96 6.10 4.06
CA GLU A 230 -6.40 7.41 3.55
C GLU A 230 -7.61 7.96 4.33
N THR A 231 -8.51 7.07 4.76
CA THR A 231 -9.67 7.43 5.59
C THR A 231 -9.26 7.80 7.01
N LEU A 232 -8.29 7.07 7.61
CA LEU A 232 -7.78 7.39 8.96
C LEU A 232 -7.06 8.74 9.01
N ILE A 233 -6.29 9.09 7.97
CA ILE A 233 -5.59 10.37 7.90
C ILE A 233 -6.48 11.53 7.39
N ASP A 234 -7.79 11.32 7.30
CA ASP A 234 -8.78 12.27 6.75
C ASP A 234 -8.36 12.90 5.40
N ARG A 235 -7.78 12.07 4.52
CA ARG A 235 -7.28 12.52 3.21
C ARG A 235 -7.54 11.48 2.15
N ARG A 236 -8.72 11.56 1.55
CA ARG A 236 -9.10 10.75 0.39
C ARG A 236 -8.15 11.02 -0.79
N GLY A 237 -7.58 9.94 -1.32
CA GLY A 237 -6.68 9.96 -2.46
C GLY A 237 -7.08 8.95 -3.53
N SER A 238 -6.08 8.49 -4.27
CA SER A 238 -6.27 7.53 -5.35
C SER A 238 -6.77 6.17 -4.85
N ALA A 239 -6.44 5.76 -3.62
CA ALA A 239 -6.90 4.47 -3.11
C ALA A 239 -8.41 4.49 -2.82
N SER A 240 -8.91 5.51 -2.14
CA SER A 240 -10.33 5.71 -1.85
C SER A 240 -11.17 5.78 -3.12
N THR A 241 -10.64 6.45 -4.16
CA THR A 241 -11.28 6.56 -5.47
C THR A 241 -11.30 5.21 -6.18
N GLY A 242 -10.17 4.50 -6.20
CA GLY A 242 -10.05 3.17 -6.79
C GLY A 242 -10.95 2.14 -6.10
N MET A 243 -11.03 2.15 -4.78
CA MET A 243 -11.93 1.29 -4.01
C MET A 243 -13.40 1.60 -4.31
N SER A 244 -13.77 2.87 -4.42
CA SER A 244 -15.13 3.25 -4.82
C SER A 244 -15.49 2.70 -6.21
N ALA A 245 -14.56 2.76 -7.16
CA ALA A 245 -14.73 2.18 -8.50
C ALA A 245 -14.91 0.65 -8.45
N GLN A 246 -14.05 -0.04 -7.71
CA GLN A 246 -14.07 -1.49 -7.58
C GLN A 246 -15.35 -1.98 -6.88
N SER A 247 -15.77 -1.33 -5.80
CA SER A 247 -17.00 -1.67 -5.09
C SER A 247 -18.24 -1.45 -5.95
N MET A 248 -18.28 -0.37 -6.75
CA MET A 248 -19.38 -0.14 -7.69
C MET A 248 -19.40 -1.22 -8.79
N ALA A 249 -18.25 -1.56 -9.36
CA ALA A 249 -18.16 -2.64 -10.34
C ALA A 249 -18.65 -3.98 -9.77
N HIS A 250 -18.26 -4.32 -8.55
CA HIS A 250 -18.76 -5.52 -7.87
C HIS A 250 -20.27 -5.47 -7.62
N LEU A 251 -20.82 -4.32 -7.22
CA LEU A 251 -22.27 -4.16 -7.04
C LEU A 251 -23.03 -4.44 -8.35
N VAL A 252 -22.53 -3.90 -9.47
CA VAL A 252 -23.12 -4.14 -10.80
C VAL A 252 -23.08 -5.61 -11.16
N ILE A 253 -21.95 -6.29 -10.92
CA ILE A 253 -21.82 -7.74 -11.16
C ILE A 253 -22.82 -8.52 -10.31
N VAL A 254 -22.98 -8.19 -9.02
CA VAL A 254 -23.98 -8.81 -8.13
C VAL A 254 -25.40 -8.63 -8.69
N VAL A 255 -25.76 -7.43 -9.13
CA VAL A 255 -27.07 -7.16 -9.76
C VAL A 255 -27.28 -8.04 -11.00
N PHE A 256 -26.27 -8.17 -11.86
CA PHE A 256 -26.36 -9.03 -13.04
C PHE A 256 -26.49 -10.51 -12.70
N VAL A 257 -25.77 -11.00 -11.69
CA VAL A 257 -25.92 -12.38 -11.20
C VAL A 257 -27.33 -12.61 -10.68
N LEU A 258 -27.89 -11.68 -9.90
CA LEU A 258 -29.26 -11.76 -9.39
C LEU A 258 -30.28 -11.76 -10.54
N MET A 259 -30.15 -10.86 -11.51
CA MET A 259 -31.02 -10.84 -12.69
C MET A 259 -30.95 -12.13 -13.50
N GLY A 260 -29.74 -12.65 -13.72
CA GLY A 260 -29.52 -13.93 -14.40
C GLY A 260 -30.18 -15.10 -13.68
N ASN A 261 -30.05 -15.16 -12.36
CA ASN A 261 -30.69 -16.18 -11.53
C ASN A 261 -32.22 -16.08 -11.59
N ILE A 262 -32.79 -14.88 -11.45
CA ILE A 262 -34.24 -14.66 -11.56
C ILE A 262 -34.76 -15.11 -12.92
N ALA A 263 -34.07 -14.73 -14.00
CA ALA A 263 -34.43 -15.15 -15.36
C ALA A 263 -34.37 -16.68 -15.51
N TYR A 264 -33.32 -17.34 -15.02
CA TYR A 264 -33.18 -18.79 -15.06
C TYR A 264 -34.34 -19.51 -14.35
N PHE A 265 -34.70 -19.08 -13.13
CA PHE A 265 -35.79 -19.68 -12.37
C PHE A 265 -37.16 -19.42 -13.01
N ALA A 266 -37.38 -18.24 -13.60
CA ALA A 266 -38.59 -17.94 -14.34
C ALA A 266 -38.77 -18.88 -15.55
N VAL A 267 -37.72 -19.09 -16.34
CA VAL A 267 -37.75 -20.00 -17.50
C VAL A 267 -37.97 -21.46 -17.10
N ARG A 268 -37.35 -21.89 -15.99
CA ARG A 268 -37.48 -23.25 -15.49
C ARG A 268 -38.92 -23.56 -15.05
N ARG A 269 -39.63 -22.61 -14.41
CA ARG A 269 -41.04 -22.78 -14.01
C ARG A 269 -41.97 -22.92 -15.21
N THR A 270 -41.80 -22.11 -16.24
CA THR A 270 -42.62 -22.20 -17.46
C THR A 270 -42.39 -23.52 -18.22
N SER A 271 -41.17 -24.06 -18.14
CA SER A 271 -40.79 -25.32 -18.78
C SER A 271 -41.30 -26.56 -18.01
N SER A 272 -41.50 -26.47 -16.69
CA SER A 272 -42.14 -27.52 -15.89
C SER A 272 -43.66 -27.53 -16.04
N GLU A 273 -44.29 -26.36 -16.19
CA GLU A 273 -45.75 -26.26 -16.43
C GLU A 273 -46.16 -26.76 -17.82
N GLN A 274 -45.29 -26.68 -18.83
CA GLN A 274 -45.54 -27.26 -20.16
C GLN A 274 -45.33 -28.79 -20.25
N ARG A 275 -44.77 -29.41 -19.19
CA ARG A 275 -44.56 -30.86 -19.10
C ARG A 275 -45.56 -31.58 -18.17
N SER A 276 -46.46 -30.82 -17.53
CA SER A 276 -47.63 -31.32 -16.80
C SER A 276 -48.88 -31.22 -17.68
#